data_AF-A0A0C4YNT7-F1
#
_entry.id   AF-A0A0C4YNT7-F1
#
_cell.length_a   1.000
_cell.length_b   1.000
_cell.length_c   1.000
_cell.angle_alpha   90.00
_cell.angle_beta   90.00
_cell.angle_gamma   90.00
#
_symmetry.space_group_name_H-M   'P 1'
#
loop_
_entity.id
_entity.type
_entity.pdbx_description
1 polymer ?
#
loop_
_entity_poly.entity_id
_entity_poly.type
_entity_poly.pdbx_seq_one_letter_code
_entity_poly.pdbx_strand_id
1 'polypeptide(L)'
;MTSGAGVDVVFDSLGRATLRDSFRATRKRGLIINYGNVSGSIADLDPYELGEAGSLFLTRPRLADHMADAGTVQHRADDIFAAISDGWLKIEIANHYLFDQIAEGHARIESRQQIGKSVAWIR
;
A
#
# COMPACT_ATOMS: atom_id res chain seq x y z
N MET A 1 -16.62 7.23 -13.99
CA MET A 1 -15.41 6.49 -14.41
C MET A 1 -14.62 7.36 -15.38
N THR A 2 -13.31 7.15 -15.53
CA THR A 2 -12.30 8.02 -16.20
C THR A 2 -12.52 8.28 -17.71
N SER A 3 -13.74 8.12 -18.24
CA SER A 3 -14.07 8.25 -19.66
C SER A 3 -13.17 7.44 -20.59
N GLY A 4 -12.65 6.31 -20.10
CA GLY A 4 -11.73 5.44 -20.84
C GLY A 4 -10.26 5.87 -20.83
N ALA A 5 -9.90 6.98 -20.16
CA ALA A 5 -8.52 7.47 -20.13
C ALA A 5 -7.57 6.66 -19.25
N GLY A 6 -8.10 5.93 -18.26
CA GLY A 6 -7.33 5.34 -17.16
C GLY A 6 -7.03 6.35 -16.06
N VAL A 7 -6.38 5.90 -14.97
CA VAL A 7 -5.97 6.76 -13.83
C VAL A 7 -4.52 7.21 -13.99
N ASP A 8 -4.18 8.38 -13.44
CA ASP A 8 -2.80 8.90 -13.43
C ASP A 8 -1.83 8.00 -12.65
N VAL A 9 -2.28 7.51 -11.49
CA VAL A 9 -1.45 6.73 -10.56
C VAL A 9 -2.26 5.56 -10.00
N VAL A 10 -1.66 4.37 -9.98
CA VAL A 10 -2.19 3.19 -9.28
C VAL A 10 -1.33 2.88 -8.06
N PHE A 11 -1.96 2.73 -6.89
CA PHE A 11 -1.33 2.21 -5.68
C PHE A 11 -1.76 0.75 -5.49
N ASP A 12 -0.82 -0.19 -5.62
CA ASP A 12 -1.10 -1.64 -5.60
C ASP A 12 -0.34 -2.34 -4.46
N SER A 13 -1.07 -2.86 -3.48
CA SER A 13 -0.53 -3.66 -2.36
C SER A 13 -0.62 -5.18 -2.56
N LEU A 14 -1.31 -5.63 -3.61
CA LEU A 14 -1.59 -7.04 -3.85
C LEU A 14 -0.46 -7.71 -4.63
N GLY A 15 0.06 -7.05 -5.66
CA GLY A 15 1.20 -7.53 -6.44
C GLY A 15 0.79 -8.57 -7.50
N ARG A 16 1.24 -9.83 -7.35
CA ARG A 16 1.15 -10.87 -8.39
C ARG A 16 -0.22 -10.99 -9.06
N ALA A 17 -1.31 -11.01 -8.28
CA ALA A 17 -2.65 -11.22 -8.79
C ALA A 17 -3.25 -10.01 -9.53
N THR A 18 -2.70 -8.79 -9.34
CA THR A 18 -3.32 -7.54 -9.83
C THR A 18 -2.43 -6.71 -10.73
N LEU A 19 -1.12 -7.02 -10.84
CA LEU A 19 -0.18 -6.16 -11.56
C LEU A 19 -0.63 -5.81 -12.99
N ARG A 20 -1.11 -6.80 -13.75
CA ARG A 20 -1.56 -6.57 -15.14
C ARG A 20 -2.91 -5.87 -15.21
N ASP A 21 -3.72 -5.97 -14.17
CA ASP A 21 -4.96 -5.19 -14.04
C ASP A 21 -4.62 -3.73 -13.76
N SER A 22 -3.63 -3.49 -12.90
CA SER A 22 -3.04 -2.18 -12.65
C SER A 22 -2.48 -1.56 -13.94
N PHE A 23 -1.86 -2.35 -14.82
CA PHE A 23 -1.41 -1.87 -16.14
C PHE A 23 -2.57 -1.35 -16.98
N ARG A 24 -3.65 -2.14 -17.09
CA ARG A 24 -4.84 -1.78 -17.87
C ARG A 24 -5.62 -0.60 -17.29
N ALA A 25 -5.58 -0.42 -15.97
CA ALA A 25 -6.25 0.68 -15.29
C ALA A 25 -5.48 2.01 -15.40
N THR A 26 -4.17 1.96 -15.64
CA THR A 26 -3.30 3.14 -15.68
C THR A 26 -3.35 3.81 -17.05
N ARG A 27 -3.40 5.14 -17.10
CA ARG A 27 -3.32 5.87 -18.37
C ARG A 27 -1.95 5.71 -19.02
N LYS A 28 -1.87 5.97 -20.33
CA LYS A 28 -0.57 6.10 -21.04
C LYS A 28 0.36 7.05 -20.28
N ARG A 29 1.62 6.64 -20.08
CA ARG A 29 2.65 7.36 -19.32
C ARG A 29 2.24 7.66 -17.87
N GLY A 30 1.38 6.85 -17.28
CA GLY A 30 1.02 6.92 -15.86
C GLY A 30 1.99 6.14 -14.99
N LEU A 31 1.80 6.24 -13.67
CA LEU A 31 2.67 5.64 -12.66
C LEU A 31 1.95 4.52 -11.90
N ILE A 32 2.64 3.40 -11.72
CA ILE A 32 2.21 2.34 -10.83
C ILE A 32 3.19 2.27 -9.66
N ILE A 33 2.63 2.30 -8.45
CA ILE A 33 3.34 2.15 -7.20
C ILE A 33 2.94 0.80 -6.62
N ASN A 34 3.76 -0.23 -6.87
CA ASN A 34 3.58 -1.52 -6.22
C ASN A 34 4.29 -1.50 -4.86
N TYR A 35 3.54 -1.41 -3.76
CA TYR A 35 4.09 -1.25 -2.41
C TYR A 35 3.86 -2.47 -1.50
N GLY A 36 3.24 -3.53 -2.02
CA GLY A 36 2.96 -4.75 -1.26
C GLY A 36 2.83 -5.99 -2.14
N ASN A 37 2.84 -7.15 -1.48
CA ASN A 37 2.76 -8.48 -2.09
C ASN A 37 1.69 -9.37 -1.40
N VAL A 38 0.54 -8.82 -1.02
CA VAL A 38 -0.50 -9.58 -0.28
C VAL A 38 -0.93 -10.85 -1.03
N SER A 39 -0.90 -10.84 -2.36
CA SER A 39 -1.23 -12.01 -3.20
C SER A 39 -0.02 -12.86 -3.61
N GLY A 40 1.18 -12.50 -3.16
CA GLY A 40 2.46 -13.11 -3.52
C GLY A 40 3.38 -12.16 -4.29
N SER A 41 4.66 -12.54 -4.33
CA SER A 41 5.70 -11.78 -5.03
C SER A 41 5.56 -11.87 -6.55
N ILE A 42 5.81 -10.75 -7.23
CA ILE A 42 5.95 -10.70 -8.69
C ILE A 42 7.33 -11.27 -9.03
N ALA A 43 7.36 -12.35 -9.80
CA ALA A 43 8.59 -13.02 -10.23
C ALA A 43 8.74 -13.04 -11.76
N ASP A 44 7.73 -12.57 -12.49
CA ASP A 44 7.53 -12.79 -13.92
C ASP A 44 7.29 -11.48 -14.69
N LEU A 45 7.83 -10.36 -14.22
CA LEU A 45 7.68 -9.07 -14.91
C LEU A 45 8.72 -8.97 -16.04
N ASP A 46 8.24 -8.94 -17.28
CA ASP A 46 9.04 -8.50 -18.43
C ASP A 46 8.90 -6.97 -18.57
N PRO A 47 9.99 -6.18 -18.49
CA PRO A 47 9.94 -4.74 -18.70
C PRO A 47 9.29 -4.30 -20.03
N TYR A 48 9.29 -5.15 -21.05
CA TYR A 48 8.63 -4.89 -22.32
C TYR A 48 7.12 -4.66 -22.15
N GLU A 49 6.48 -5.33 -21.19
CA GLU A 49 5.07 -5.16 -20.86
C GLU A 49 4.73 -3.70 -20.50
N LEU A 50 5.64 -2.97 -19.85
CA LEU A 50 5.42 -1.56 -19.50
C LEU A 50 5.36 -0.67 -20.73
N GLY A 51 6.17 -0.98 -21.75
CA GLY A 51 6.16 -0.31 -23.05
C GLY A 51 4.83 -0.53 -23.77
N GLU A 52 4.44 -1.80 -23.94
CA GLU A 52 3.20 -2.21 -24.60
C GLU A 52 1.94 -1.72 -23.88
N ALA A 53 1.98 -1.62 -22.55
CA ALA A 53 0.88 -1.07 -21.74
C ALA A 53 0.76 0.47 -21.81
N GLY A 54 1.50 1.13 -22.71
CA GLY A 54 1.40 2.57 -22.93
C GLY A 54 2.52 3.38 -22.28
N SER A 55 3.73 2.83 -22.27
CA SER A 55 4.94 3.47 -21.71
C SER A 55 4.79 3.83 -20.24
N LEU A 56 4.35 2.86 -19.44
CA LEU A 56 4.09 3.04 -18.01
C LEU A 56 5.39 3.16 -17.20
N PHE A 57 5.31 3.90 -16.10
CA PHE A 57 6.32 3.89 -15.06
C PHE A 57 5.88 2.93 -13.95
N LEU A 58 6.81 2.12 -13.45
CA LEU A 58 6.58 1.24 -12.31
C LEU A 58 7.66 1.50 -11.24
N THR A 59 7.23 1.67 -9.99
CA THR A 59 8.13 1.76 -8.84
C THR A 59 7.69 0.81 -7.73
N ARG A 60 8.68 0.36 -6.95
CA ARG A 60 8.48 -0.49 -5.78
C ARG A 60 9.19 0.11 -4.56
N PRO A 61 8.58 1.13 -3.92
CA PRO A 61 9.20 1.82 -2.81
C PRO A 61 9.18 0.94 -1.55
N ARG A 62 10.18 1.13 -0.68
CA ARG A 62 10.17 0.60 0.68
C ARG A 62 10.21 1.76 1.65
N LEU A 63 9.44 1.68 2.73
CA LEU A 63 9.37 2.76 3.72
C LEU A 63 10.75 3.14 4.26
N ALA A 64 11.63 2.15 4.47
CA ALA A 64 13.00 2.39 4.95
C ALA A 64 13.82 3.32 4.03
N ASP A 65 13.63 3.23 2.71
CA ASP A 65 14.33 4.08 1.74
C ASP A 65 13.80 5.53 1.75
N HIS A 66 12.65 5.80 2.40
CA HIS A 66 12.03 7.12 2.57
C HIS A 66 12.13 7.67 3.99
N MET A 67 12.88 6.99 4.87
CA MET A 67 13.13 7.35 6.27
C MET A 67 14.63 7.44 6.56
N ALA A 68 15.38 8.12 5.68
CA ALA A 68 16.84 8.09 5.67
C ALA A 68 17.49 8.70 6.93
N ASP A 69 16.84 9.69 7.56
CA ASP A 69 17.36 10.40 8.72
C ASP A 69 16.25 10.82 9.69
N ALA A 70 16.65 11.16 10.92
CA ALA A 70 15.73 11.51 12.00
C ALA A 70 14.88 12.75 11.69
N GLY A 71 15.42 13.74 10.96
CA GLY A 71 14.68 14.94 10.56
C GLY A 71 13.57 14.59 9.58
N THR A 72 13.86 13.75 8.58
CA THR A 72 12.87 13.22 7.64
C THR A 72 11.76 12.45 8.36
N VAL A 73 12.11 11.59 9.31
CA VAL A 73 11.13 10.82 10.08
C VAL A 73 10.25 11.75 10.93
N GLN A 74 10.86 12.70 11.65
CA GLN A 74 10.13 13.62 12.50
C GLN A 74 9.15 14.47 11.68
N HIS A 75 9.60 15.06 10.58
CA HIS A 75 8.74 15.88 9.72
C HIS A 75 7.51 15.10 9.23
N ARG A 76 7.69 13.86 8.78
CA ARG A 76 6.58 13.00 8.33
C ARG A 76 5.64 12.63 9.48
N ALA A 77 6.18 12.39 10.67
CA ALA A 77 5.37 12.11 11.85
C ALA A 77 4.52 13.33 12.23
N ASP A 78 5.12 14.53 12.21
CA ASP A 78 4.43 15.79 12.49
C ASP A 78 3.26 16.01 11.52
N ASP A 79 3.46 15.77 10.21
CA ASP A 79 2.38 15.86 9.21
C ASP A 79 1.22 14.90 9.52
N ILE A 80 1.52 13.65 9.90
CA ILE A 80 0.50 12.65 10.25
C ILE A 80 -0.25 13.06 11.52
N PHE A 81 0.46 13.48 12.57
CA PHE A 81 -0.17 13.88 13.84
C PHE A 81 -0.97 15.18 13.71
N ALA A 82 -0.51 16.13 12.89
CA ALA A 82 -1.29 17.32 12.55
C ALA A 82 -2.58 16.94 11.83
N ALA A 83 -2.53 16.08 10.81
CA ALA A 83 -3.72 15.61 10.11
C ALA A 83 -4.72 14.88 11.02
N ILE A 84 -4.24 14.14 12.03
CA ILE A 84 -5.08 13.51 13.05
C ILE A 84 -5.72 14.57 13.96
N SER A 85 -4.92 15.50 14.48
CA SER A 85 -5.37 16.57 15.37
C SER A 85 -6.43 17.46 14.69
N ASP A 86 -6.26 17.74 13.40
CA ASP A 86 -7.17 18.55 12.60
C ASP A 86 -8.41 17.77 12.12
N GLY A 87 -8.48 16.47 12.43
CA GLY A 87 -9.60 15.60 12.08
C GLY A 87 -9.67 15.18 10.60
N TRP A 88 -8.64 15.51 9.82
CA TRP A 88 -8.53 15.14 8.40
C TRP A 88 -8.21 13.65 8.22
N LEU A 89 -7.38 13.10 9.12
CA LEU A 89 -7.06 11.68 9.19
C LEU A 89 -7.71 11.05 10.42
N LYS A 90 -8.63 10.11 10.20
CA LYS A 90 -9.24 9.29 11.25
C LYS A 90 -8.74 7.86 11.12
N ILE A 91 -8.17 7.33 12.21
CA ILE A 91 -7.64 5.96 12.25
C ILE A 91 -8.68 5.07 12.92
N GLU A 92 -9.25 4.14 12.14
CA GLU A 92 -10.14 3.09 12.66
C GLU A 92 -9.30 1.99 13.32
N ILE A 93 -9.43 1.83 14.65
CA ILE A 93 -8.87 0.69 15.37
C ILE A 93 -9.90 -0.43 15.41
N ALA A 94 -9.65 -1.47 14.62
CA ALA A 94 -10.58 -2.57 14.41
C ALA A 94 -10.62 -3.55 15.60
N ASN A 95 -9.45 -3.85 16.18
CA ASN A 95 -9.33 -4.85 17.23
C ASN A 95 -8.14 -4.54 18.15
N HIS A 96 -8.29 -4.95 19.41
CA HIS A 96 -7.25 -4.91 20.43
C HIS A 96 -6.95 -6.35 20.84
N TYR A 97 -5.69 -6.78 20.66
CA TYR A 97 -5.24 -8.11 21.07
C TYR A 97 -4.28 -8.00 22.24
N LEU A 98 -4.38 -8.93 23.18
CA LEU A 98 -3.28 -9.21 24.11
C LEU A 98 -2.16 -9.96 23.38
N PHE A 99 -0.96 -9.97 23.96
CA PHE A 99 0.20 -10.62 23.35
C PHE A 99 -0.02 -12.12 23.06
N ASP A 100 -0.74 -12.83 23.95
CA ASP A 100 -1.12 -14.24 23.78
C ASP A 100 -2.19 -14.47 22.69
N GLN A 101 -2.82 -13.41 22.19
CA GLN A 101 -3.83 -13.45 21.13
C GLN A 101 -3.30 -13.06 19.74
N ILE A 102 -2.00 -12.79 19.58
CA ILE A 102 -1.42 -12.33 18.31
C ILE A 102 -1.70 -13.31 17.16
N ALA A 103 -1.66 -14.62 17.42
CA ALA A 103 -1.93 -15.64 16.42
C ALA A 103 -3.36 -15.53 15.84
N GLU A 104 -4.35 -15.24 16.68
CA GLU A 104 -5.72 -14.99 16.25
C GLU A 104 -5.80 -13.73 15.36
N GLY A 105 -5.13 -12.65 15.78
CA GLY A 105 -5.06 -11.41 15.01
C GLY A 105 -4.47 -11.62 13.62
N HIS A 106 -3.40 -12.43 13.50
CA HIS A 106 -2.81 -12.78 12.20
C HIS A 106 -3.77 -13.60 11.34
N ALA A 107 -4.41 -14.64 11.89
CA ALA A 107 -5.35 -15.48 11.16
C ALA A 107 -6.52 -14.67 10.57
N ARG A 108 -7.02 -13.66 11.30
CA ARG A 108 -8.09 -12.76 10.81
C ARG A 108 -7.62 -11.84 9.67
N ILE A 109 -6.39 -11.32 9.75
CA ILE A 109 -5.80 -10.50 8.69
C ILE A 109 -5.60 -11.33 7.42
N GLU A 110 -5.01 -12.52 7.55
CA GLU A 110 -4.71 -13.41 6.42
C GLU A 110 -5.97 -13.96 5.74
N SER A 111 -7.03 -14.22 6.51
CA SER A 111 -8.35 -14.61 6.00
C SER A 111 -9.17 -13.45 5.43
N ARG A 112 -8.61 -12.22 5.39
CA ARG A 112 -9.25 -11.00 4.88
C ARG A 112 -10.55 -10.63 5.61
N GLN A 113 -10.67 -11.00 6.88
CA GLN A 113 -11.84 -10.69 7.72
C GLN A 113 -11.66 -9.40 8.54
N GLN A 114 -10.62 -8.63 8.22
CA GLN A 114 -10.25 -7.42 8.94
C GLN A 114 -10.37 -6.18 8.04
N ILE A 115 -11.12 -5.20 8.53
CA ILE A 115 -11.17 -3.82 8.02
C ILE A 115 -10.66 -2.90 9.13
N GLY A 116 -9.70 -2.03 8.84
CA GLY A 116 -9.07 -1.14 9.84
C GLY A 116 -7.82 -1.74 10.50
N LYS A 117 -7.23 -1.00 11.44
CA LYS A 117 -5.94 -1.35 12.06
C LYS A 117 -6.13 -2.22 13.30
N SER A 118 -5.36 -3.30 13.41
CA SER A 118 -5.22 -4.06 14.66
C SER A 118 -4.04 -3.56 15.48
N VAL A 119 -4.23 -3.51 16.79
CA VAL A 119 -3.20 -3.16 17.77
C VAL A 119 -3.03 -4.29 18.77
N ALA A 120 -1.80 -4.49 19.24
CA ALA A 120 -1.48 -5.45 20.28
C ALA A 120 -0.95 -4.73 21.52
N TRP A 121 -1.35 -5.19 22.70
CA TRP A 121 -0.95 -4.63 23.98
C TRP A 121 0.05 -5.55 24.67
N ILE A 122 1.12 -4.97 25.20
CA ILE A 122 2.07 -5.63 26.08
C ILE A 122 1.85 -5.01 27.45
N ARG A 123 1.58 -5.84 28.46
CA ARG A 123 1.50 -5.41 29.86
C ARG A 123 2.89 -5.26 30.46
#